data_AF-A0A3P2EI23-F1
#
_entry.id   AF-A0A3P2EI23-F1
#
_cell.length_a   1.000
_cell.length_b   1.000
_cell.length_c   1.000
_cell.angle_alpha   90.00
_cell.angle_beta   90.00
_cell.angle_gamma   90.00
#
_symmetry.space_group_name_H-M   'P 1'
#
loop_
_entity.id
_entity.type
_entity.pdbx_description
1 polymer ?
#
loop_
_entity_poly.entity_id
_entity_poly.type
_entity_poly.pdbx_seq_one_letter_code
_entity_poly.pdbx_strand_id
1 'polypeptide(L)'
;MNSTSYFYNHASQWRYEKLTAQELLSPLADASKFSGSLIDFNVRAERMGWLPSAPQLNVNPLTIKKQAEAAGLSPRSSPSSR
;
A
#
# COMPACT_ATOMS: atom_id res chain seq x y z
N MET A 1 5.69 -12.45 1.40
CA MET A 1 4.31 -12.00 1.71
C MET A 1 4.12 -12.03 3.21
N ASN A 2 3.44 -11.05 3.79
CA ASN A 2 3.02 -11.09 5.19
C ASN A 2 1.51 -11.35 5.28
N SER A 3 1.12 -12.47 5.89
CA SER A 3 -0.27 -12.94 5.85
C SER A 3 -1.24 -12.06 6.65
N THR A 4 -0.77 -11.37 7.70
CA THR A 4 -1.60 -10.49 8.52
C THR A 4 -2.23 -9.38 7.68
N SER A 5 -1.43 -8.61 6.93
CA SER A 5 -1.95 -7.55 6.06
C SER A 5 -2.81 -8.12 4.93
N TYR A 6 -2.42 -9.27 4.37
CA TYR A 6 -3.19 -9.95 3.32
C TYR A 6 -4.61 -10.31 3.77
N PHE A 7 -4.76 -11.02 4.89
CA PHE A 7 -6.09 -11.39 5.39
C PHE A 7 -6.87 -10.20 5.96
N TYR A 8 -6.19 -9.24 6.61
CA TYR A 8 -6.83 -8.01 7.08
C TYR A 8 -7.52 -7.26 5.93
N ASN A 9 -6.87 -7.19 4.76
CA ASN A 9 -7.44 -6.63 3.54
C ASN A 9 -8.49 -7.55 2.89
N HIS A 10 -8.12 -8.77 2.49
CA HIS A 10 -8.95 -9.64 1.63
C HIS A 10 -10.13 -10.29 2.33
N ALA A 11 -10.06 -10.50 3.66
CA ALA A 11 -11.25 -10.87 4.44
C ALA A 11 -12.05 -9.63 4.90
N SER A 12 -11.66 -8.43 4.44
CA SER A 12 -12.32 -7.16 4.72
C SER A 12 -12.48 -6.85 6.23
N GLN A 13 -11.59 -7.38 7.07
CA GLN A 13 -11.65 -7.17 8.52
C GLN A 13 -11.51 -5.69 8.88
N TRP A 14 -10.73 -4.93 8.11
CA TRP A 14 -10.56 -3.49 8.27
C TRP A 14 -11.88 -2.69 8.23
N ARG A 15 -12.94 -3.22 7.59
CA ARG A 15 -14.27 -2.60 7.57
C ARG A 15 -14.96 -2.55 8.93
N TYR A 16 -14.49 -3.39 9.85
CA TYR A 16 -15.02 -3.52 11.21
C TYR A 16 -14.05 -2.97 12.25
N GLU A 17 -13.01 -2.27 11.82
CA GLU A 17 -11.99 -1.73 12.69
C GLU A 17 -12.58 -0.70 13.66
N LYS A 18 -12.24 -0.85 14.93
CA LYS A 18 -12.69 0.07 16.00
C LYS A 18 -11.53 0.89 16.56
N LEU A 19 -10.30 0.38 16.45
CA LEU A 19 -9.11 1.06 16.95
C LEU A 19 -8.62 2.08 15.92
N THR A 20 -8.42 3.32 16.34
CA THR A 20 -7.84 4.35 15.50
C THR A 20 -6.33 4.45 15.70
N ALA A 21 -5.60 4.93 14.70
CA ALA A 21 -4.17 5.20 14.85
C ALA A 21 -3.91 6.27 15.93
N GLN A 22 -4.83 7.23 16.08
CA GLN A 22 -4.71 8.35 17.01
C GLN A 22 -4.68 7.89 18.47
N GLU A 23 -5.43 6.85 18.82
CA GLU A 23 -5.43 6.25 20.18
C GLU A 23 -4.10 5.59 20.55
N LEU A 24 -3.27 5.24 19.56
CA LEU A 24 -1.96 4.62 19.76
C LEU A 24 -0.81 5.63 19.76
N LEU A 25 -1.07 6.89 19.39
CA LEU A 25 -0.03 7.91 19.33
C LEU A 25 0.43 8.32 20.73
N SER A 26 1.73 8.55 20.85
CA SER A 26 2.29 9.25 22.02
C SER A 26 1.65 10.63 22.16
N PRO A 27 1.40 11.12 23.39
CA PRO A 27 0.92 12.49 23.62
C PRO A 27 1.89 13.58 23.14
N LEU A 28 3.14 13.22 22.83
CA LEU A 28 4.15 14.12 22.28
C LEU A 28 4.17 14.16 20.74
N ALA A 29 3.42 13.28 20.08
CA ALA A 29 3.39 13.20 18.62
C ALA A 29 2.47 14.27 18.03
N ASP A 30 2.85 14.81 16.88
CA ASP A 30 1.98 15.67 16.07
C ASP A 30 0.94 14.82 15.34
N ALA A 31 -0.26 14.72 15.90
CA ALA A 31 -1.35 13.89 15.39
C ALA A 31 -1.78 14.24 13.95
N SER A 32 -1.53 15.49 13.49
CA SER A 32 -1.89 15.91 12.13
C SER A 32 -1.14 15.13 11.04
N LYS A 33 0.04 14.59 11.36
CA LYS A 33 0.86 13.78 10.45
C LYS A 33 0.40 12.33 10.31
N PHE A 34 -0.46 11.87 11.21
CA PHE A 34 -0.82 10.45 11.34
C PHE A 34 -2.34 10.26 11.21
N SER A 35 -2.92 10.77 10.13
CA SER A 35 -4.35 10.60 9.80
C SER A 35 -4.62 9.35 8.95
N GLY A 36 -5.86 8.86 8.97
CA GLY A 36 -6.30 7.69 8.21
C GLY A 36 -6.54 6.45 9.09
N SER A 37 -7.13 5.42 8.48
CA SER A 37 -7.39 4.12 9.07
C SER A 37 -6.11 3.27 9.17
N LEU A 38 -6.12 2.20 9.97
CA LEU A 38 -4.95 1.30 10.08
C LEU A 38 -4.58 0.64 8.74
N ILE A 39 -5.55 0.40 7.84
CA ILE A 39 -5.25 -0.11 6.49
C ILE A 39 -4.52 0.93 5.62
N ASP A 40 -4.77 2.24 5.81
CA ASP A 40 -4.06 3.29 5.06
C ASP A 40 -2.56 3.31 5.38
N PHE A 41 -2.17 2.96 6.61
CA PHE A 41 -0.77 2.82 6.99
C PHE A 41 -0.09 1.61 6.33
N ASN A 42 -0.80 0.50 6.15
CA ASN A 42 -0.30 -0.64 5.35
C ASN A 42 -0.07 -0.20 3.89
N VAL A 43 -1.04 0.48 3.27
CA VAL A 43 -0.91 0.96 1.88
C VAL A 43 0.27 1.93 1.71
N ARG A 44 0.47 2.83 2.68
CA ARG A 44 1.64 3.74 2.71
C ARG A 44 2.95 2.97 2.82
N ALA A 45 3.02 1.97 3.71
CA ALA A 45 4.19 1.13 3.89
C ALA A 45 4.50 0.29 2.63
N GLU A 46 3.49 -0.27 1.99
CA GLU A 46 3.61 -1.04 0.75
C GLU A 46 4.22 -0.23 -0.39
N ARG A 47 3.66 0.95 -0.69
CA ARG A 47 4.18 1.80 -1.78
C ARG A 47 5.58 2.36 -1.52
N MET A 48 6.01 2.42 -0.27
CA MET A 48 7.37 2.81 0.13
C MET A 48 8.35 1.63 0.19
N GLY A 49 7.90 0.41 -0.14
CA GLY A 49 8.72 -0.79 -0.15
C GLY A 49 9.02 -1.37 1.24
N TRP A 50 8.32 -0.93 2.29
CA TRP A 50 8.47 -1.46 3.64
C TRP A 50 7.75 -2.80 3.81
N LEU A 51 6.60 -2.98 3.15
CA LEU A 51 5.82 -4.21 3.14
C LEU A 51 5.58 -4.71 1.70
N PRO A 52 5.44 -6.02 1.50
CA PRO A 52 5.04 -6.56 0.20
C PRO A 52 3.52 -6.42 -0.01
N SER A 53 3.09 -6.21 -1.27
CA SER A 53 1.67 -6.21 -1.67
C SER A 53 1.26 -7.52 -2.35
N ALA A 54 -0.01 -7.91 -2.21
CA ALA A 54 -0.62 -8.99 -2.97
C ALA A 54 -2.15 -8.87 -3.04
N PRO A 55 -2.76 -8.78 -4.25
CA PRO A 55 -2.13 -8.52 -5.54
C PRO A 55 -1.23 -7.26 -5.54
N GLN A 56 -0.18 -7.26 -6.35
CA GLN A 56 0.84 -6.18 -6.34
C GLN A 56 0.39 -4.94 -7.09
N LEU A 57 -0.29 -5.12 -8.21
CA LEU A 57 -0.75 -4.07 -9.11
C LEU A 57 -2.21 -4.33 -9.45
N ASN A 58 -2.96 -3.26 -9.74
CA ASN A 58 -4.35 -3.35 -10.18
C ASN A 58 -4.48 -3.68 -11.68
N VAL A 59 -3.46 -4.27 -12.28
CA VAL A 59 -3.40 -4.71 -13.67
C VAL A 59 -2.66 -6.03 -13.73
N ASN A 60 -2.89 -6.82 -14.79
CA ASN A 60 -2.09 -8.01 -15.02
C ASN A 60 -0.62 -7.62 -15.27
N PRO A 61 0.33 -7.98 -14.39
CA PRO A 61 1.72 -7.53 -14.53
C PRO A 61 2.38 -8.02 -15.81
N LEU A 62 1.87 -9.10 -16.43
CA LEU A 62 2.39 -9.64 -17.69
C LEU A 62 2.14 -8.72 -18.88
N THR A 63 1.22 -7.74 -18.78
CA THR A 63 0.92 -6.80 -19.87
C THR A 63 1.80 -5.55 -19.85
N ILE A 64 2.55 -5.31 -18.77
CA ILE A 64 3.29 -4.05 -18.55
C ILE A 64 4.39 -3.86 -19.59
N LYS A 65 5.14 -4.92 -19.92
CA LYS A 65 6.21 -4.86 -20.94
C LYS A 65 5.67 -4.37 -22.29
N LYS A 66 4.55 -4.95 -22.74
CA LYS A 66 3.90 -4.58 -23.99
C LYS A 66 3.40 -3.13 -23.97
N GLN A 67 2.84 -2.69 -22.84
CA GLN A 67 2.37 -1.31 -22.68
C GLN A 67 3.54 -0.30 -22.70
N ALA A 68 4.66 -0.62 -22.03
CA ALA A 68 5.85 0.21 -22.05
C ALA A 68 6.46 0.33 -23.45
N GLU A 69 6.55 -0.77 -24.19
CA GLU A 69 7.03 -0.78 -25.59
C GLU A 69 6.15 0.09 -26.49
N ALA A 70 4.82 0.00 -26.38
CA ALA A 70 3.88 0.83 -27.15
C ALA A 70 4.00 2.33 -26.82
N ALA A 71 4.44 2.67 -25.60
CA ALA A 71 4.68 4.03 -25.16
C ALA A 71 6.11 4.53 -25.44
N GLY A 72 6.98 3.71 -26.04
CA GLY A 72 8.39 4.04 -26.25
C GLY A 72 9.21 4.17 -24.95
N LEU A 73 8.76 3.54 -23.86
CA LEU A 73 9.38 3.59 -22.54
C LEU A 73 9.99 2.24 -22.15
N SER A 74 10.93 2.29 -21.21
CA SER A 74 11.45 1.09 -20.55
C SER A 74 10.43 0.54 -19.55
N PRO A 75 10.23 -0.78 -19.45
CA PRO A 75 9.39 -1.36 -18.39
C PRO A 75 9.98 -1.15 -16.99
N ARG A 76 11.28 -0.82 -16.88
CA ARG A 76 11.95 -0.48 -15.61
C ARG A 76 11.64 0.94 -15.15
N SER A 77 11.34 1.87 -16.06
CA SER A 77 10.96 3.24 -15.70
C SER A 77 9.50 3.30 -15.25
N SER A 78 9.19 2.61 -14.15
CA SER A 78 7.93 2.82 -13.43
C SER A 78 8.03 4.13 -12.62
N PRO A 79 6.96 4.94 -12.55
CA PRO A 79 6.95 6.22 -11.82
C PRO A 79 7.28 6.11 -10.31
N SER A 80 7.26 4.91 -9.73
CA SER A 80 7.61 4.69 -8.31
C SER A 80 9.11 4.85 -8.00
N SER A 81 9.92 5.30 -8.97
CA SER A 81 11.36 5.56 -8.85
C SER A 81 11.71 7.05 -8.86
N ARG A 82 10.72 7.94 -8.78
CA ARG A 82 10.90 9.38 -8.54
C ARG A 82 10.15 9.81 -7.29
#